data_AF-A0A455SQ28-F1
#
_entry.id   AF-A0A455SQ28-F1
#
_cell.length_a   1.000
_cell.length_b   1.000
_cell.length_c   1.000
_cell.angle_alpha   90.00
_cell.angle_beta   90.00
_cell.angle_gamma   90.00
#
_symmetry.space_group_name_H-M   'P 1'
#
loop_
_entity.id
_entity.type
_entity.pdbx_description
1 polymer ?
#
loop_
_entity_poly.entity_id
_entity_poly.type
_entity_poly.pdbx_seq_one_letter_code
_entity_poly.pdbx_strand_id
1 'polypeptide(L)'
;MFTQPFSEGEQGPAYDQNQGQNTANAGSLLVADVGSVFTKVSLFGLVEGQYRLMARGEAPTTVTPPQEDILQGVIQAIHSIEHITGRRFVNEKQVLTPEQPNGDGVDVFIATISAGGSLRLLVLGGVDETLEKLVDQAVSGLYAEIYPLPSPSFQAARASSQTANPQQAWSRERIAQEWERQVSRLRELHPQGALIVGMAQGPAGPHALQEACQLLAVSARELKQQNPALTSAPYSVIYAGAPQYVEASHRLLAGAADFTRAEPLTSQAQLASMSMAVGQLHEQKIIQRLPGYTGLVAWTETPPVATATSLSSLVRFLAQHYSMNVTAIDVGGATTTAMIAGEQGEFIPVVNAGIGVGSSISAILQKVGWQRVARWLPFTISEEEIRQFALQHMTHAESVPTSIRDLQIMQAFAREAMILTMEEAKKTSGLWPDSDLILATGGVLAHVPKFSQAAMMILDALQPKGVTSLVLDRTMLIPQLGAVAAVAPLTAVQVNENDAVTHRLGACVIPFGDLKPGELAVRVGVEYSNGRQLDVDVMAGSMEVIPLGMNEQALLTLYPAPGVDVGLGPGERARVAEEIDGGLVGLIIDARGRPLVLPTNELERQARLTQWMQALGG
;
A
#
# COMPACT_ATOMS: atom_id res chain seq x y z
N MET A 1 3.05 28.98 -21.56
CA MET A 1 2.42 30.14 -22.22
C MET A 1 1.57 29.61 -23.37
N PHE A 2 0.31 30.07 -23.47
CA PHE A 2 -0.80 29.69 -24.37
C PHE A 2 -1.97 29.00 -23.65
N THR A 3 -2.80 29.85 -23.05
CA THR A 3 -4.20 29.61 -22.70
C THR A 3 -5.08 29.95 -23.91
N GLN A 4 -6.08 29.12 -24.20
CA GLN A 4 -7.29 29.57 -24.90
C GLN A 4 -8.54 29.04 -24.19
N PRO A 5 -9.66 29.79 -24.22
CA PRO A 5 -10.77 29.63 -23.29
C PRO A 5 -11.86 28.71 -23.87
N PHE A 6 -12.49 27.93 -22.99
CA PHE A 6 -13.67 27.12 -23.30
C PHE A 6 -14.91 28.02 -23.49
N SER A 7 -15.56 27.87 -24.64
CA SER A 7 -16.87 28.44 -24.99
C SER A 7 -18.00 27.48 -24.61
N GLU A 8 -19.06 28.03 -24.04
CA GLU A 8 -20.28 27.36 -23.57
C GLU A 8 -21.14 26.76 -24.70
N GLY A 9 -21.78 25.61 -24.39
CA GLY A 9 -23.17 25.34 -24.77
C GLY A 9 -23.40 24.20 -25.76
N GLU A 10 -23.76 23.02 -25.26
CA GLU A 10 -24.82 22.18 -25.84
C GLU A 10 -25.42 21.28 -24.74
N GLN A 11 -26.76 21.32 -24.61
CA GLN A 11 -27.54 20.77 -23.50
C GLN A 11 -27.69 19.24 -23.60
N GLY A 12 -27.20 18.52 -22.58
CA GLY A 12 -27.53 17.12 -22.30
C GLY A 12 -28.82 16.99 -21.46
N PRO A 13 -29.45 15.79 -21.40
CA PRO A 13 -30.78 15.61 -20.82
C PRO A 13 -30.79 15.85 -19.31
N ALA A 14 -31.90 16.41 -18.84
CA ALA A 14 -32.11 16.89 -17.47
C ALA A 14 -31.77 15.84 -16.40
N TYR A 15 -30.64 16.07 -15.72
CA TYR A 15 -30.37 15.52 -14.40
C TYR A 15 -31.31 16.18 -13.40
N ASP A 16 -31.92 15.37 -12.54
CA ASP A 16 -32.80 15.81 -11.46
C ASP A 16 -32.02 16.72 -10.50
N GLN A 17 -32.29 18.02 -10.51
CA GLN A 17 -31.46 19.07 -9.89
C GLN A 17 -31.55 19.16 -8.35
N ASN A 18 -32.20 18.20 -7.68
CA ASN A 18 -32.45 18.23 -6.24
C ASN A 18 -31.56 17.31 -5.38
N GLN A 19 -30.58 16.60 -5.95
CA GLN A 19 -29.64 15.75 -5.17
C GLN A 19 -28.21 16.30 -5.05
N GLY A 20 -27.91 17.48 -5.64
CA GLY A 20 -26.54 18.04 -5.72
C GLY A 20 -26.22 19.22 -4.80
N GLN A 21 -27.09 19.57 -3.84
CA GLN A 21 -26.92 20.76 -3.00
C GLN A 21 -26.81 20.39 -1.50
N ASN A 22 -25.62 19.99 -1.00
CA ASN A 22 -25.04 20.44 0.29
C ASN A 22 -23.77 19.71 0.78
N THR A 23 -23.12 18.84 0.02
CA THR A 23 -21.97 18.05 0.52
C THR A 23 -20.78 18.91 1.00
N ALA A 24 -20.58 20.09 0.41
CA ALA A 24 -19.55 21.04 0.83
C ALA A 24 -19.77 21.68 2.23
N ASN A 25 -20.98 21.55 2.80
CA ASN A 25 -21.36 22.10 4.11
C ASN A 25 -21.90 21.00 5.05
N ALA A 26 -21.56 19.73 4.83
CA ALA A 26 -21.99 18.62 5.69
C ALA A 26 -21.51 18.82 7.13
N GLY A 27 -22.41 18.81 8.12
CA GLY A 27 -22.08 19.00 9.53
C GLY A 27 -21.41 17.78 10.15
N SER A 28 -21.69 16.58 9.62
CA SER A 28 -21.15 15.32 10.08
C SER A 28 -20.89 14.30 8.96
N LEU A 29 -19.87 13.46 9.16
CA LEU A 29 -19.46 12.43 8.20
C LEU A 29 -19.15 11.12 8.92
N LEU A 30 -19.61 10.01 8.37
CA LEU A 30 -19.21 8.66 8.77
C LEU A 30 -18.37 8.07 7.64
N VAL A 31 -17.17 7.62 7.99
CA VAL A 31 -16.22 7.10 7.00
C VAL A 31 -15.79 5.70 7.39
N ALA A 32 -16.18 4.72 6.57
CA ALA A 32 -15.85 3.32 6.76
C ALA A 32 -14.62 2.91 5.95
N ASP A 33 -13.65 2.26 6.57
CA ASP A 33 -12.59 1.52 5.88
C ASP A 33 -12.80 0.01 6.10
N VAL A 34 -13.19 -0.70 5.05
CA VAL A 34 -13.42 -2.15 5.07
C VAL A 34 -12.12 -2.85 4.70
N GLY A 35 -11.29 -3.11 5.71
CA GLY A 35 -10.00 -3.79 5.58
C GLY A 35 -10.12 -5.32 5.50
N SER A 36 -9.02 -6.01 5.21
CA SER A 36 -8.98 -7.48 5.12
C SER A 36 -9.19 -8.22 6.46
N VAL A 37 -8.88 -7.58 7.59
CA VAL A 37 -8.99 -8.17 8.95
C VAL A 37 -10.00 -7.39 9.80
N PHE A 38 -9.90 -6.06 9.80
CA PHE A 38 -10.75 -5.18 10.58
C PHE A 38 -11.42 -4.13 9.68
N THR A 39 -12.69 -3.89 9.97
CA THR A 39 -13.48 -2.76 9.47
C THR A 39 -13.46 -1.64 10.51
N LYS A 40 -13.13 -0.43 10.08
CA LYS A 40 -13.05 0.75 10.95
C LYS A 40 -14.04 1.78 10.46
N VAL A 41 -14.68 2.48 11.39
CA VAL A 41 -15.57 3.59 11.07
C VAL A 41 -15.18 4.80 11.91
N SER A 42 -15.09 5.96 11.28
CA SER A 42 -14.74 7.22 11.92
C SER A 42 -15.90 8.21 11.77
N LEU A 43 -16.29 8.86 12.86
CA LEU A 43 -17.24 9.96 12.88
C LEU A 43 -16.48 11.28 12.92
N PHE A 44 -16.64 12.09 11.88
CA PHE A 44 -16.17 13.47 11.82
C PHE A 44 -17.33 14.43 12.01
N GLY A 45 -17.09 15.54 12.70
CA GLY A 45 -18.07 16.61 12.85
C GLY A 45 -17.46 17.91 13.33
N LEU A 46 -18.25 18.98 13.31
CA LEU A 46 -17.81 20.31 13.71
C LEU A 46 -17.71 20.45 15.23
N VAL A 47 -16.53 20.82 15.71
CA VAL A 47 -16.24 21.19 17.11
C VAL A 47 -15.58 22.56 17.09
N GLU A 48 -16.20 23.55 17.74
CA GLU A 48 -15.72 24.95 17.80
C GLU A 48 -15.43 25.56 16.40
N GLY A 49 -16.19 25.15 15.38
CA GLY A 49 -16.06 25.64 14.01
C GLY A 49 -14.99 24.96 13.15
N GLN A 50 -14.36 23.89 13.65
CA GLN A 50 -13.44 23.04 12.88
C GLN A 50 -13.89 21.58 12.88
N TYR A 51 -13.69 20.88 11.77
CA TYR A 51 -13.93 19.44 11.71
C TYR A 51 -12.90 18.69 12.55
N ARG A 52 -13.39 17.80 13.40
CA ARG A 52 -12.59 16.94 14.29
C ARG A 52 -13.07 15.50 14.22
N LEU A 53 -12.18 14.57 14.55
CA LEU A 53 -12.58 13.20 14.92
C LEU A 53 -13.39 13.24 16.23
N MET A 54 -14.66 12.86 16.17
CA MET A 54 -15.54 12.79 17.34
C MET A 54 -15.47 11.42 18.03
N ALA A 55 -15.49 10.35 17.23
CA ALA A 55 -15.47 8.97 17.73
C ALA A 55 -15.04 8.01 16.63
N ARG A 56 -14.54 6.83 17.03
CA ARG A 56 -14.16 5.74 16.13
C ARG A 56 -14.70 4.42 16.66
N GLY A 57 -15.09 3.56 15.73
CA GLY A 57 -15.39 2.16 15.99
C GLY A 57 -14.52 1.22 15.15
N GLU A 58 -14.29 0.02 15.67
CA GLU A 58 -13.59 -1.05 14.97
C GLU A 58 -14.29 -2.39 15.24
N ALA A 59 -14.38 -3.22 14.21
CA ALA A 59 -14.92 -4.57 14.30
C ALA A 59 -14.18 -5.51 13.32
N PRO A 60 -14.14 -6.82 13.58
CA PRO A 60 -13.65 -7.79 12.59
C PRO A 60 -14.41 -7.65 11.26
N THR A 61 -13.69 -7.74 10.15
CA THR A 61 -14.30 -7.74 8.82
C THR A 61 -15.04 -9.05 8.57
N THR A 62 -16.28 -8.95 8.11
CA THR A 62 -17.22 -10.07 7.97
C THR A 62 -17.37 -10.56 6.52
N VAL A 63 -16.30 -10.46 5.72
CA VAL A 63 -16.29 -10.82 4.29
C VAL A 63 -16.33 -12.33 4.06
N THR A 64 -15.87 -13.13 5.02
CA THR A 64 -15.87 -14.60 4.98
C THR A 64 -16.99 -15.18 5.84
N PRO A 65 -17.31 -16.48 5.70
CA PRO A 65 -18.18 -17.18 6.64
C PRO A 65 -17.73 -16.98 8.10
N PRO A 66 -18.66 -16.98 9.07
CA PRO A 66 -20.07 -17.37 8.94
C PRO A 66 -21.02 -16.26 8.49
N GLN A 67 -20.60 -14.98 8.48
CA GLN A 67 -21.48 -13.87 8.10
C GLN A 67 -21.56 -13.69 6.59
N GLU A 68 -20.41 -13.70 5.90
CA GLU A 68 -20.32 -13.49 4.45
C GLU A 68 -21.13 -12.25 4.00
N ASP A 69 -20.94 -11.12 4.69
CA ASP A 69 -21.60 -9.84 4.44
C ASP A 69 -20.79 -8.71 5.11
N ILE A 70 -20.12 -7.86 4.33
CA ILE A 70 -19.28 -6.77 4.87
C ILE A 70 -20.08 -5.74 5.69
N LEU A 71 -21.40 -5.61 5.48
CA LEU A 71 -22.23 -4.66 6.22
C LEU A 71 -22.32 -5.00 7.69
N GLN A 72 -22.25 -6.27 8.07
CA GLN A 72 -22.30 -6.67 9.47
C GLN A 72 -21.10 -6.08 10.24
N GLY A 73 -19.90 -6.13 9.67
CA GLY A 73 -18.70 -5.52 10.24
C GLY A 73 -18.81 -3.99 10.31
N VAL A 74 -19.34 -3.35 9.27
CA VAL A 74 -19.56 -1.89 9.25
C VAL A 74 -20.55 -1.48 10.34
N ILE A 75 -21.70 -2.13 10.45
CA ILE A 75 -22.73 -1.86 11.47
C ILE A 75 -22.16 -2.09 12.87
N GLN A 76 -21.38 -3.16 13.08
CA GLN A 76 -20.78 -3.44 14.38
C GLN A 76 -19.76 -2.37 14.79
N ALA A 77 -18.97 -1.86 13.85
CA ALA A 77 -18.10 -0.72 14.09
C ALA A 77 -18.92 0.55 14.41
N ILE A 78 -20.01 0.81 13.69
CA ILE A 78 -20.92 1.93 13.99
C ILE A 78 -21.54 1.82 15.39
N HIS A 79 -21.95 0.63 15.84
CA HIS A 79 -22.49 0.44 17.20
C HIS A 79 -21.48 0.86 18.29
N SER A 80 -20.18 0.75 18.03
CA SER A 80 -19.16 1.25 18.96
C SER A 80 -19.18 2.77 19.05
N ILE A 81 -19.39 3.46 17.93
CA ILE A 81 -19.58 4.91 17.87
C ILE A 81 -20.87 5.32 18.57
N GLU A 82 -21.98 4.61 18.34
CA GLU A 82 -23.25 4.85 19.02
C GLU A 82 -23.10 4.73 20.55
N HIS A 83 -22.37 3.70 21.00
CA HIS A 83 -22.07 3.51 22.42
C HIS A 83 -21.24 4.66 23.02
N ILE A 84 -20.23 5.15 22.29
CA ILE A 84 -19.36 6.24 22.74
C ILE A 84 -20.10 7.58 22.78
N THR A 85 -20.90 7.87 21.75
CA THR A 85 -21.51 9.19 21.54
C THR A 85 -22.92 9.33 22.11
N GLY A 86 -23.61 8.21 22.35
CA GLY A 86 -25.03 8.18 22.72
C GLY A 86 -25.99 8.49 21.57
N ARG A 87 -25.48 8.77 20.37
CA ARG A 87 -26.25 9.00 19.13
C ARG A 87 -26.62 7.66 18.49
N ARG A 88 -27.65 7.65 17.67
CA ARG A 88 -27.99 6.53 16.78
C ARG A 88 -27.64 6.87 15.35
N PHE A 89 -26.94 5.97 14.67
CA PHE A 89 -26.53 6.10 13.29
C PHE A 89 -27.11 5.00 12.41
N VAL A 90 -27.51 3.86 12.97
CA VAL A 90 -28.13 2.76 12.21
C VAL A 90 -29.50 2.42 12.78
N ASN A 91 -30.47 2.24 11.89
CA ASN A 91 -31.78 1.68 12.22
C ASN A 91 -32.20 0.68 11.15
N GLU A 92 -32.81 -0.45 11.56
CA GLU A 92 -33.23 -1.52 10.64
C GLU A 92 -32.13 -1.95 9.63
N LYS A 93 -30.86 -1.93 10.07
CA LYS A 93 -29.66 -2.18 9.23
C LYS A 93 -29.44 -1.17 8.10
N GLN A 94 -29.93 0.06 8.22
CA GLN A 94 -29.65 1.16 7.30
C GLN A 94 -29.04 2.34 8.06
N VAL A 95 -28.14 3.06 7.41
CA VAL A 95 -27.59 4.31 7.96
C VAL A 95 -28.70 5.36 7.96
N LEU A 96 -28.86 6.05 9.08
CA LEU A 96 -29.77 7.17 9.24
C LEU A 96 -29.12 8.41 8.59
N THR A 97 -29.75 8.92 7.54
CA THR A 97 -29.35 10.16 6.87
C THR A 97 -30.58 11.03 6.54
N PRO A 98 -30.48 12.36 6.56
CA PRO A 98 -29.35 13.17 7.04
C PRO A 98 -29.27 13.19 8.59
N GLU A 99 -28.35 13.99 9.15
CA GLU A 99 -28.30 14.25 10.60
C GLU A 99 -29.57 14.97 11.08
N GLN A 100 -30.11 14.52 12.21
CA GLN A 100 -31.34 15.03 12.82
C GLN A 100 -31.02 16.06 13.92
N PRO A 101 -31.97 16.91 14.34
CA PRO A 101 -31.73 17.93 15.38
C PRO A 101 -31.31 17.37 16.75
N ASN A 102 -31.58 16.09 17.03
CA ASN A 102 -31.13 15.41 18.25
C ASN A 102 -29.71 14.82 18.12
N GLY A 103 -29.07 14.98 16.97
CA GLY A 103 -27.77 14.42 16.62
C GLY A 103 -27.84 13.01 16.03
N ASP A 104 -29.00 12.34 15.96
CA ASP A 104 -29.06 11.02 15.33
C ASP A 104 -28.84 11.13 13.81
N GLY A 105 -28.22 10.12 13.22
CA GLY A 105 -27.85 10.10 11.81
C GLY A 105 -26.61 10.90 11.48
N VAL A 106 -26.30 10.92 10.18
CA VAL A 106 -25.14 11.58 9.60
C VAL A 106 -25.50 12.20 8.26
N ASP A 107 -24.84 13.29 7.88
CA ASP A 107 -25.10 13.93 6.59
C ASP A 107 -24.49 13.14 5.43
N VAL A 108 -23.27 12.65 5.60
CA VAL A 108 -22.50 11.98 4.54
C VAL A 108 -21.94 10.66 5.04
N PHE A 109 -22.02 9.62 4.20
CA PHE A 109 -21.36 8.34 4.43
C PHE A 109 -20.39 8.03 3.29
N ILE A 110 -19.15 7.70 3.61
CA ILE A 110 -18.06 7.40 2.66
C ILE A 110 -17.48 6.03 2.99
N ALA A 111 -17.05 5.28 1.98
CA ALA A 111 -16.40 3.98 2.19
C ALA A 111 -15.12 3.82 1.37
N THR A 112 -14.09 3.25 2.00
CA THR A 112 -12.90 2.68 1.37
C THR A 112 -12.87 1.17 1.57
N ILE A 113 -12.31 0.44 0.61
CA ILE A 113 -12.27 -1.03 0.64
C ILE A 113 -10.88 -1.53 0.25
N SER A 114 -10.34 -2.41 1.09
CA SER A 114 -9.20 -3.29 0.76
C SER A 114 -9.50 -4.77 1.04
N ALA A 115 -10.70 -5.07 1.54
CA ALA A 115 -11.23 -6.43 1.60
C ALA A 115 -11.46 -7.01 0.20
N GLY A 116 -11.49 -8.35 0.10
CA GLY A 116 -11.71 -9.08 -1.17
C GLY A 116 -10.46 -9.59 -1.86
N GLY A 117 -9.28 -9.11 -1.44
CA GLY A 117 -7.99 -9.57 -1.95
C GLY A 117 -7.61 -8.94 -3.30
N SER A 118 -6.64 -9.58 -3.96
CA SER A 118 -5.98 -9.05 -5.14
C SER A 118 -6.54 -9.66 -6.43
N LEU A 119 -6.55 -8.88 -7.51
CA LEU A 119 -6.82 -9.35 -8.86
C LEU A 119 -5.65 -10.23 -9.34
N ARG A 120 -5.88 -11.51 -9.60
CA ARG A 120 -4.89 -12.36 -10.29
C ARG A 120 -4.99 -12.12 -11.78
N LEU A 121 -3.98 -11.45 -12.34
CA LEU A 121 -3.92 -10.98 -13.71
C LEU A 121 -2.91 -11.81 -14.51
N LEU A 122 -3.38 -12.60 -15.48
CA LEU A 122 -2.47 -13.23 -16.44
C LEU A 122 -1.92 -12.18 -17.40
N VAL A 123 -0.62 -12.22 -17.70
CA VAL A 123 -0.02 -11.40 -18.77
C VAL A 123 0.34 -12.33 -19.92
N LEU A 124 -0.36 -12.18 -21.04
CA LEU A 124 -0.33 -13.10 -22.17
C LEU A 124 0.17 -12.44 -23.45
N GLY A 125 0.65 -13.27 -24.37
CA GLY A 125 1.06 -12.85 -25.70
C GLY A 125 2.58 -12.73 -25.82
N GLY A 126 3.04 -11.64 -26.43
CA GLY A 126 4.46 -11.42 -26.67
C GLY A 126 5.18 -10.80 -25.48
N VAL A 127 5.18 -11.47 -24.33
CA VAL A 127 5.73 -10.93 -23.07
C VAL A 127 7.25 -11.16 -23.00
N ASP A 128 8.02 -10.09 -22.93
CA ASP A 128 9.44 -10.12 -22.59
C ASP A 128 9.74 -9.32 -21.34
N GLU A 129 11.02 -9.31 -20.93
CA GLU A 129 11.50 -8.58 -19.75
C GLU A 129 11.18 -7.08 -19.77
N THR A 130 11.06 -6.46 -20.95
CA THR A 130 10.74 -5.03 -21.04
C THR A 130 9.25 -4.81 -20.80
N LEU A 131 8.40 -5.62 -21.44
CA LEU A 131 6.96 -5.58 -21.23
C LEU A 131 6.56 -6.00 -19.82
N GLU A 132 7.24 -6.99 -19.24
CA GLU A 132 7.01 -7.42 -17.86
C GLU A 132 7.25 -6.24 -16.89
N LYS A 133 8.38 -5.53 -17.04
CA LYS A 133 8.66 -4.32 -16.25
C LYS A 133 7.61 -3.22 -16.43
N LEU A 134 7.13 -2.99 -17.67
CA LEU A 134 6.07 -2.00 -17.92
C LEU A 134 4.75 -2.42 -17.26
N VAL A 135 4.42 -3.71 -17.27
CA VAL A 135 3.24 -4.21 -16.58
C VAL A 135 3.39 -4.09 -15.07
N ASP A 136 4.53 -4.49 -14.49
CA ASP A 136 4.85 -4.31 -13.08
C ASP A 136 4.68 -2.85 -12.64
N GLN A 137 5.22 -1.91 -13.42
CA GLN A 137 5.06 -0.48 -13.18
C GLN A 137 3.59 -0.02 -13.26
N ALA A 138 2.83 -0.50 -14.24
CA ALA A 138 1.43 -0.12 -14.43
C ALA A 138 0.53 -0.60 -13.29
N VAL A 139 0.82 -1.78 -12.73
CA VAL A 139 0.01 -2.38 -11.66
C VAL A 139 0.55 -2.11 -10.26
N SER A 140 1.75 -1.53 -10.14
CA SER A 140 2.47 -1.41 -8.86
C SER A 140 1.61 -0.80 -7.75
N GLY A 141 0.82 0.23 -8.05
CA GLY A 141 -0.07 0.90 -7.10
C GLY A 141 -1.45 0.27 -6.88
N LEU A 142 -1.69 -0.95 -7.38
CA LEU A 142 -3.01 -1.59 -7.42
C LEU A 142 -3.02 -2.90 -6.62
N TYR A 143 -4.21 -3.30 -6.16
CA TYR A 143 -4.43 -4.64 -5.58
C TYR A 143 -4.45 -5.72 -6.67
N ALA A 144 -3.31 -5.96 -7.32
CA ALA A 144 -3.18 -6.94 -8.40
C ALA A 144 -1.90 -7.78 -8.25
N GLU A 145 -2.01 -9.06 -8.59
CA GLU A 145 -0.90 -10.01 -8.68
C GLU A 145 -0.75 -10.45 -10.14
N ILE A 146 0.43 -10.24 -10.71
CA ILE A 146 0.67 -10.58 -12.11
C ILE A 146 1.27 -11.97 -12.27
N TYR A 147 0.87 -12.63 -13.34
CA TYR A 147 1.35 -13.96 -13.69
C TYR A 147 1.71 -13.98 -15.18
N PRO A 148 2.97 -13.66 -15.54
CA PRO A 148 3.44 -13.72 -16.92
C PRO A 148 3.39 -15.13 -17.48
N LEU A 149 2.73 -15.29 -18.63
CA LEU A 149 2.66 -16.52 -19.42
C LEU A 149 2.90 -16.16 -20.91
N PRO A 150 4.17 -15.95 -21.31
CA PRO A 150 4.51 -15.62 -22.69
C PRO A 150 4.15 -16.77 -23.62
N SER A 151 3.66 -16.46 -24.82
CA SER A 151 3.15 -17.48 -25.74
C SER A 151 4.24 -18.48 -26.15
N PRO A 152 3.92 -19.76 -26.41
CA PRO A 152 4.91 -20.75 -26.81
C PRO A 152 5.65 -20.39 -28.10
N SER A 153 4.96 -19.81 -29.10
CA SER A 153 5.63 -19.34 -30.32
C SER A 153 6.59 -18.18 -30.05
N PHE A 154 6.25 -17.26 -29.13
CA PHE A 154 7.12 -16.16 -28.74
C PHE A 154 8.38 -16.65 -28.04
N GLN A 155 8.25 -17.59 -27.09
CA GLN A 155 9.39 -18.19 -26.40
C GLN A 155 10.30 -18.95 -27.37
N ALA A 156 9.72 -19.74 -28.29
CA ALA A 156 10.46 -20.46 -29.31
C ALA A 156 11.22 -19.53 -30.27
N ALA A 157 10.59 -18.43 -30.70
CA ALA A 157 11.22 -17.43 -31.56
C ALA A 157 12.36 -16.70 -30.85
N ARG A 158 12.17 -16.30 -29.59
CA ARG A 158 13.23 -15.67 -28.78
C ARG A 158 14.42 -16.59 -28.55
N ALA A 159 14.17 -17.84 -28.18
CA ALA A 159 15.24 -18.82 -27.99
C ALA A 159 16.07 -18.98 -29.27
N SER A 160 15.41 -19.07 -30.43
CA SER A 160 16.08 -19.19 -31.73
C SER A 160 16.90 -17.95 -32.10
N SER A 161 16.44 -16.75 -31.73
CA SER A 161 17.17 -15.50 -31.98
C SER A 161 18.40 -15.30 -31.09
N GLN A 162 18.44 -15.94 -29.91
CA GLN A 162 19.53 -15.83 -28.95
C GLN A 162 20.63 -16.89 -29.16
N THR A 163 20.40 -17.90 -29.99
CA THR A 163 21.34 -19.00 -30.24
C THR A 163 21.87 -18.97 -31.67
N ALA A 164 23.20 -18.95 -31.85
CA ALA A 164 23.83 -19.08 -33.17
C ALA A 164 23.71 -20.51 -33.78
N ASN A 165 23.21 -21.48 -32.99
CA ASN A 165 23.09 -22.88 -33.41
C ASN A 165 21.63 -23.24 -33.75
N PRO A 166 21.29 -23.52 -35.03
CA PRO A 166 19.94 -23.88 -35.47
C PRO A 166 19.35 -25.12 -34.78
N GLN A 167 20.20 -25.98 -34.20
CA GLN A 167 19.79 -27.19 -33.49
C GLN A 167 19.17 -26.93 -32.10
N GLN A 168 19.20 -25.68 -31.60
CA GLN A 168 18.56 -25.27 -30.34
C GLN A 168 17.17 -24.64 -30.52
N ALA A 169 16.69 -24.50 -31.77
CA ALA A 169 15.30 -24.12 -32.05
C ALA A 169 14.33 -25.13 -31.43
N TRP A 170 13.21 -24.65 -30.90
CA TRP A 170 12.24 -25.54 -30.25
C TRP A 170 11.59 -26.46 -31.28
N SER A 171 11.54 -27.76 -30.98
CA SER A 171 10.78 -28.72 -31.79
C SER A 171 9.27 -28.46 -31.66
N ARG A 172 8.48 -28.95 -32.63
CA ARG A 172 7.01 -28.88 -32.54
C ARG A 172 6.46 -29.58 -31.29
N GLU A 173 7.08 -30.69 -30.91
CA GLU A 173 6.75 -31.43 -29.68
C GLU A 173 6.99 -30.59 -28.43
N ARG A 174 8.12 -29.88 -28.35
CA ARG A 174 8.41 -28.97 -27.23
C ARG A 174 7.41 -27.82 -27.14
N ILE A 175 7.02 -27.24 -28.28
CA ILE A 175 6.00 -26.18 -28.32
C ILE A 175 4.65 -26.71 -27.81
N ALA A 176 4.25 -27.92 -28.20
CA ALA A 176 3.03 -28.56 -27.72
C ALA A 176 3.09 -28.86 -26.21
N GLN A 177 4.23 -29.34 -25.69
CA GLN A 177 4.42 -29.54 -24.26
C GLN A 177 4.34 -28.25 -23.45
N GLU A 178 4.94 -27.15 -23.95
CA GLU A 178 4.83 -25.85 -23.29
C GLU A 178 3.39 -25.32 -23.32
N TRP A 179 2.64 -25.56 -24.41
CA TRP A 179 1.21 -25.25 -24.45
C TRP A 179 0.42 -26.00 -23.37
N GLU A 180 0.61 -27.31 -23.23
CA GLU A 180 -0.04 -28.11 -22.18
C GLU A 180 0.31 -27.64 -20.77
N ARG A 181 1.57 -27.25 -20.55
CA ARG A 181 2.02 -26.64 -19.29
C ARG A 181 1.30 -25.33 -19.01
N GLN A 182 1.14 -24.46 -20.01
CA GLN A 182 0.43 -23.19 -19.85
C GLN A 182 -1.06 -23.36 -19.57
N VAL A 183 -1.72 -24.33 -20.23
CA VAL A 183 -3.12 -24.70 -19.92
C VAL A 183 -3.24 -25.20 -18.48
N SER A 184 -2.28 -26.00 -18.01
CA SER A 184 -2.25 -26.47 -16.63
C SER A 184 -2.01 -25.33 -15.64
N ARG A 185 -1.10 -24.41 -15.96
CA ARG A 185 -0.80 -23.25 -15.11
C ARG A 185 -1.99 -22.30 -15.00
N LEU A 186 -2.69 -22.05 -16.10
CA LEU A 186 -3.90 -21.23 -16.09
C LEU A 186 -4.98 -21.85 -15.19
N ARG A 187 -5.13 -23.18 -15.22
CA ARG A 187 -6.04 -23.91 -14.31
C ARG A 187 -5.62 -23.81 -12.86
N GLU A 188 -4.33 -23.90 -12.53
CA GLU A 188 -3.84 -23.72 -11.16
C GLU A 188 -4.13 -22.32 -10.63
N LEU A 189 -3.90 -21.29 -11.45
CA LEU A 189 -3.95 -19.89 -11.03
C LEU A 189 -5.36 -19.36 -10.81
N HIS A 190 -6.39 -19.93 -11.45
CA HIS A 190 -7.77 -19.45 -11.40
C HIS A 190 -7.88 -17.91 -11.54
N PRO A 191 -7.31 -17.33 -12.61
CA PRO A 191 -7.23 -15.87 -12.76
C PRO A 191 -8.60 -15.26 -12.99
N GLN A 192 -8.82 -14.07 -12.44
CA GLN A 192 -10.04 -13.30 -12.68
C GLN A 192 -9.93 -12.38 -13.91
N GLY A 193 -8.70 -12.07 -14.34
CA GLY A 193 -8.43 -11.21 -15.50
C GLY A 193 -7.23 -11.65 -16.32
N ALA A 194 -7.16 -11.15 -17.56
CA ALA A 194 -5.99 -11.29 -18.41
C ALA A 194 -5.67 -9.98 -19.14
N LEU A 195 -4.38 -9.70 -19.29
CA LEU A 195 -3.81 -8.61 -20.07
C LEU A 195 -3.09 -9.21 -21.27
N ILE A 196 -3.59 -8.95 -22.49
CA ILE A 196 -2.97 -9.42 -23.73
C ILE A 196 -2.09 -8.30 -24.27
N VAL A 197 -0.77 -8.54 -24.32
CA VAL A 197 0.25 -7.62 -24.83
C VAL A 197 1.01 -8.21 -26.02
N GLY A 198 1.60 -7.34 -26.82
CA GLY A 198 2.50 -7.74 -27.90
C GLY A 198 2.21 -7.03 -29.22
N MET A 199 3.26 -6.80 -29.99
CA MET A 199 3.20 -6.07 -31.26
C MET A 199 3.32 -7.02 -32.46
N ALA A 200 2.71 -6.63 -33.59
CA ALA A 200 2.70 -7.43 -34.82
C ALA A 200 4.10 -7.67 -35.41
N GLN A 201 5.06 -6.80 -35.10
CA GLN A 201 6.45 -6.89 -35.54
C GLN A 201 7.35 -7.65 -34.56
N GLY A 202 6.78 -8.24 -33.50
CA GLY A 202 7.54 -9.03 -32.53
C GLY A 202 8.09 -10.34 -33.12
N PRO A 203 8.97 -11.05 -32.38
CA PRO A 203 9.64 -12.28 -32.83
C PRO A 203 8.72 -13.39 -33.38
N ALA A 204 7.50 -13.53 -32.84
CA ALA A 204 6.50 -14.49 -33.29
C ALA A 204 5.42 -13.88 -34.22
N GLY A 205 5.55 -12.59 -34.55
CA GLY A 205 4.55 -11.82 -35.27
C GLY A 205 3.18 -11.88 -34.58
N PRO A 206 2.08 -12.09 -35.32
CA PRO A 206 0.73 -12.16 -34.75
C PRO A 206 0.42 -13.43 -33.96
N HIS A 207 1.22 -14.49 -34.10
CA HIS A 207 0.93 -15.78 -33.47
C HIS A 207 0.85 -15.67 -31.95
N ALA A 208 1.66 -14.82 -31.33
CA ALA A 208 1.64 -14.64 -29.89
C ALA A 208 0.28 -14.12 -29.38
N LEU A 209 -0.30 -13.14 -30.08
CA LEU A 209 -1.62 -12.58 -29.75
C LEU A 209 -2.73 -13.60 -30.00
N GLN A 210 -2.61 -14.39 -31.08
CA GLN A 210 -3.57 -15.43 -31.42
C GLN A 210 -3.55 -16.58 -30.40
N GLU A 211 -2.37 -17.06 -30.02
CA GLU A 211 -2.16 -18.10 -29.00
C GLU A 211 -2.72 -17.68 -27.64
N ALA A 212 -2.48 -16.43 -27.24
CA ALA A 212 -3.06 -15.86 -26.03
C ALA A 212 -4.60 -15.94 -26.03
N CYS A 213 -5.23 -15.55 -27.15
CA CYS A 213 -6.68 -15.63 -27.28
C CYS A 213 -7.19 -17.08 -27.27
N GLN A 214 -6.47 -17.98 -27.95
CA GLN A 214 -6.82 -19.40 -28.03
C GLN A 214 -6.72 -20.08 -26.66
N LEU A 215 -5.70 -19.76 -25.86
CA LEU A 215 -5.50 -20.32 -24.53
C LEU A 215 -6.70 -20.01 -23.62
N LEU A 216 -7.12 -18.75 -23.59
CA LEU A 216 -8.31 -18.32 -22.85
C LEU A 216 -9.60 -18.95 -23.40
N ALA A 217 -9.75 -19.01 -24.72
CA ALA A 217 -10.94 -19.57 -25.36
C ALA A 217 -11.10 -21.07 -25.09
N VAL A 218 -10.02 -21.85 -25.13
CA VAL A 218 -10.03 -23.29 -24.82
C VAL A 218 -10.39 -23.48 -23.35
N SER A 219 -9.72 -22.78 -22.44
CA SER A 219 -10.00 -22.89 -21.02
C SER A 219 -11.44 -22.47 -20.67
N ALA A 220 -11.96 -21.40 -21.28
CA ALA A 220 -13.33 -20.96 -21.04
C ALA A 220 -14.36 -22.02 -21.47
N ARG A 221 -14.12 -22.74 -22.56
CA ARG A 221 -14.99 -23.85 -23.01
C ARG A 221 -14.96 -25.01 -22.01
N GLU A 222 -13.78 -25.38 -21.52
CA GLU A 222 -13.63 -26.44 -20.52
C GLU A 222 -14.36 -26.07 -19.22
N LEU A 223 -14.22 -24.84 -18.74
CA LEU A 223 -14.94 -24.36 -17.55
C LEU A 223 -16.46 -24.41 -17.73
N LYS A 224 -16.97 -24.03 -18.91
CA LYS A 224 -18.40 -24.12 -19.23
C LYS A 224 -18.89 -25.56 -19.36
N GLN A 225 -18.06 -26.48 -19.83
CA GLN A 225 -18.39 -27.91 -19.87
C GLN A 225 -18.44 -28.51 -18.47
N GLN A 226 -17.51 -28.14 -17.59
CA GLN A 226 -17.45 -28.60 -16.20
C GLN A 226 -18.54 -27.96 -15.33
N ASN A 227 -18.91 -26.71 -15.63
CA ASN A 227 -19.96 -25.98 -14.94
C ASN A 227 -20.99 -25.41 -15.94
N PRO A 228 -21.98 -26.23 -16.36
CA PRO A 228 -23.02 -25.80 -17.30
C PRO A 228 -23.88 -24.62 -16.80
N ALA A 229 -23.87 -24.31 -15.50
CA ALA A 229 -24.58 -23.17 -14.92
C ALA A 229 -23.83 -21.83 -15.14
N LEU A 230 -22.59 -21.86 -15.63
CA LEU A 230 -21.78 -20.68 -15.91
C LEU A 230 -22.28 -19.96 -17.18
N THR A 231 -23.21 -19.02 -17.01
CA THR A 231 -23.81 -18.26 -18.11
C THR A 231 -22.95 -17.08 -18.59
N SER A 232 -22.17 -16.48 -17.69
CA SER A 232 -21.28 -15.35 -17.99
C SER A 232 -19.94 -15.80 -18.59
N ALA A 233 -19.22 -14.85 -19.19
CA ALA A 233 -17.84 -15.08 -19.56
C ALA A 233 -16.98 -15.33 -18.29
N PRO A 234 -16.16 -16.40 -18.26
CA PRO A 234 -15.32 -16.71 -17.09
C PRO A 234 -14.18 -15.71 -16.89
N TYR A 235 -13.72 -15.05 -17.95
CA TYR A 235 -12.59 -14.13 -17.93
C TYR A 235 -12.99 -12.72 -18.36
N SER A 236 -12.17 -11.74 -17.96
CA SER A 236 -12.18 -10.41 -18.56
C SER A 236 -10.79 -10.04 -19.05
N VAL A 237 -10.74 -9.55 -20.27
CA VAL A 237 -9.51 -9.31 -21.02
C VAL A 237 -9.33 -7.82 -21.26
N ILE A 238 -8.18 -7.31 -20.86
CA ILE A 238 -7.66 -6.02 -21.34
C ILE A 238 -6.75 -6.33 -22.52
N TYR A 239 -7.12 -5.86 -23.71
CA TYR A 239 -6.30 -6.00 -24.90
C TYR A 239 -5.46 -4.75 -25.11
N ALA A 240 -4.15 -4.89 -24.95
CA ALA A 240 -3.14 -3.85 -25.12
C ALA A 240 -2.06 -4.27 -26.14
N GLY A 241 -2.47 -5.09 -27.12
CA GLY A 241 -1.64 -5.55 -28.22
C GLY A 241 -1.78 -4.70 -29.48
N ALA A 242 -1.24 -5.21 -30.59
CA ALA A 242 -1.19 -4.48 -31.86
C ALA A 242 -2.61 -4.08 -32.37
N PRO A 243 -2.85 -2.80 -32.71
CA PRO A 243 -4.19 -2.30 -33.05
C PRO A 243 -4.90 -3.04 -34.20
N GLN A 244 -4.16 -3.53 -35.19
CA GLN A 244 -4.70 -4.24 -36.35
C GLN A 244 -5.33 -5.61 -36.01
N TYR A 245 -5.06 -6.16 -34.82
CA TYR A 245 -5.58 -7.47 -34.41
C TYR A 245 -6.71 -7.39 -33.38
N VAL A 246 -7.13 -6.19 -32.95
CA VAL A 246 -8.21 -5.99 -31.97
C VAL A 246 -9.48 -6.76 -32.38
N GLU A 247 -9.97 -6.57 -33.61
CA GLU A 247 -11.19 -7.22 -34.10
C GLU A 247 -11.05 -8.74 -34.26
N ALA A 248 -9.85 -9.21 -34.60
CA ALA A 248 -9.59 -10.65 -34.68
C ALA A 248 -9.58 -11.28 -33.29
N SER A 249 -8.92 -10.65 -32.32
CA SER A 249 -8.87 -11.08 -30.92
C SER A 249 -10.24 -11.03 -30.26
N HIS A 250 -11.01 -9.96 -30.47
CA HIS A 250 -12.39 -9.84 -29.97
C HIS A 250 -13.27 -10.98 -30.48
N ARG A 251 -13.20 -11.30 -31.79
CA ARG A 251 -13.95 -12.43 -32.37
C ARG A 251 -13.51 -13.79 -31.82
N LEU A 252 -12.21 -14.01 -31.62
CA LEU A 252 -11.69 -15.26 -31.05
C LEU A 252 -12.14 -15.47 -29.59
N LEU A 253 -12.28 -14.38 -28.84
CA LEU A 253 -12.68 -14.38 -27.44
C LEU A 253 -14.20 -14.25 -27.24
N ALA A 254 -14.99 -14.15 -28.32
CA ALA A 254 -16.43 -14.02 -28.25
C ALA A 254 -17.06 -15.19 -27.48
N GLY A 255 -17.76 -14.87 -26.39
CA GLY A 255 -18.35 -15.85 -25.47
C GLY A 255 -17.36 -16.53 -24.51
N ALA A 256 -16.06 -16.28 -24.64
CA ALA A 256 -15.02 -16.78 -23.73
C ALA A 256 -14.57 -15.73 -22.71
N ALA A 257 -14.55 -14.44 -23.07
CA ALA A 257 -14.16 -13.35 -22.18
C ALA A 257 -14.95 -12.07 -22.47
N ASP A 258 -15.15 -11.25 -21.44
CA ASP A 258 -15.44 -9.82 -21.64
C ASP A 258 -14.19 -9.15 -22.23
N PHE A 259 -14.34 -8.23 -23.19
CA PHE A 259 -13.22 -7.66 -23.94
C PHE A 259 -13.18 -6.13 -23.81
N THR A 260 -12.11 -5.63 -23.20
CA THR A 260 -11.83 -4.20 -23.06
C THR A 260 -10.61 -3.85 -23.91
N ARG A 261 -10.79 -2.94 -24.87
CA ARG A 261 -9.68 -2.39 -25.65
C ARG A 261 -8.93 -1.33 -24.83
N ALA A 262 -7.61 -1.42 -24.80
CA ALA A 262 -6.70 -0.42 -24.25
C ALA A 262 -5.70 0.06 -25.31
N GLU A 263 -4.95 1.11 -24.98
CA GLU A 263 -3.79 1.51 -25.79
C GLU A 263 -2.69 0.44 -25.77
N PRO A 264 -1.96 0.24 -26.88
CA PRO A 264 -0.87 -0.73 -26.91
C PRO A 264 0.23 -0.38 -25.91
N LEU A 265 0.50 -1.28 -24.96
CA LEU A 265 1.55 -1.08 -23.98
C LEU A 265 2.91 -1.29 -24.66
N THR A 266 3.62 -0.19 -24.92
CA THR A 266 4.92 -0.21 -25.61
C THR A 266 5.98 0.64 -24.92
N SER A 267 5.56 1.59 -24.08
CA SER A 267 6.43 2.52 -23.39
C SER A 267 5.81 3.00 -22.08
N GLN A 268 6.56 3.80 -21.33
CA GLN A 268 6.08 4.41 -20.08
C GLN A 268 4.90 5.37 -20.28
N ALA A 269 4.71 5.92 -21.49
CA ALA A 269 3.62 6.86 -21.78
C ALA A 269 2.21 6.23 -21.58
N GLN A 270 2.10 4.90 -21.66
CA GLN A 270 0.83 4.19 -21.51
C GLN A 270 0.56 3.69 -20.08
N LEU A 271 1.48 3.89 -19.13
CA LEU A 271 1.36 3.33 -17.77
C LEU A 271 0.11 3.83 -17.04
N ALA A 272 -0.20 5.13 -17.14
CA ALA A 272 -1.38 5.71 -16.47
C ALA A 272 -2.69 5.10 -17.00
N SER A 273 -2.85 5.03 -18.33
CA SER A 273 -4.03 4.42 -18.94
C SER A 273 -4.13 2.92 -18.61
N MET A 274 -3.01 2.21 -18.58
CA MET A 274 -2.99 0.80 -18.22
C MET A 274 -3.37 0.58 -16.76
N SER A 275 -2.83 1.39 -15.85
CA SER A 275 -3.14 1.36 -14.42
C SER A 275 -4.64 1.59 -14.18
N MET A 276 -5.23 2.58 -14.86
CA MET A 276 -6.68 2.81 -14.79
C MET A 276 -7.49 1.61 -15.27
N ALA A 277 -7.12 0.98 -16.39
CA ALA A 277 -7.83 -0.16 -16.92
C ALA A 277 -7.77 -1.38 -15.99
N VAL A 278 -6.60 -1.66 -15.40
CA VAL A 278 -6.42 -2.75 -14.43
C VAL A 278 -7.15 -2.44 -13.11
N GLY A 279 -7.11 -1.19 -12.65
CA GLY A 279 -7.83 -0.74 -11.46
C GLY A 279 -9.34 -0.91 -11.60
N GLN A 280 -9.92 -0.51 -12.73
CA GLN A 280 -11.34 -0.75 -13.04
C GLN A 280 -11.68 -2.24 -13.08
N LEU A 281 -10.78 -3.08 -13.60
CA LEU A 281 -10.98 -4.52 -13.62
C LEU A 281 -10.96 -5.12 -12.21
N HIS A 282 -10.06 -4.66 -11.33
CA HIS A 282 -10.06 -5.03 -9.91
C HIS A 282 -11.37 -4.63 -9.23
N GLU A 283 -11.83 -3.40 -9.46
CA GLU A 283 -13.09 -2.93 -8.90
C GLU A 283 -14.27 -3.82 -9.33
N GLN A 284 -14.42 -4.09 -10.63
CA GLN A 284 -15.52 -4.88 -11.19
C GLN A 284 -15.50 -6.35 -10.78
N LYS A 285 -14.31 -6.96 -10.67
CA LYS A 285 -14.18 -8.41 -10.45
C LYS A 285 -13.95 -8.80 -9.00
N ILE A 286 -13.46 -7.88 -8.18
CA ILE A 286 -13.17 -8.13 -6.77
C ILE A 286 -14.11 -7.30 -5.90
N ILE A 287 -14.01 -5.98 -5.92
CA ILE A 287 -14.71 -5.10 -4.98
C ILE A 287 -16.24 -5.21 -5.14
N GLN A 288 -16.76 -5.05 -6.36
CA GLN A 288 -18.20 -5.08 -6.64
C GLN A 288 -18.85 -6.46 -6.42
N ARG A 289 -18.03 -7.51 -6.31
CA ARG A 289 -18.48 -8.88 -6.04
C ARG A 289 -18.42 -9.25 -4.56
N LEU A 290 -18.00 -8.34 -3.70
CA LEU A 290 -17.98 -8.57 -2.26
C LEU A 290 -19.41 -8.78 -1.74
N PRO A 291 -19.63 -9.79 -0.88
CA PRO A 291 -20.89 -9.94 -0.18
C PRO A 291 -21.23 -8.69 0.64
N GLY A 292 -22.44 -8.15 0.49
CA GLY A 292 -22.87 -6.91 1.13
C GLY A 292 -22.53 -5.61 0.38
N TYR A 293 -21.76 -5.67 -0.71
CA TYR A 293 -21.35 -4.48 -1.46
C TYR A 293 -22.53 -3.60 -1.94
N THR A 294 -23.58 -4.22 -2.49
CA THR A 294 -24.76 -3.47 -2.97
C THR A 294 -25.44 -2.67 -1.87
N GLY A 295 -25.51 -3.20 -0.64
CA GLY A 295 -26.08 -2.46 0.47
C GLY A 295 -25.14 -1.36 0.99
N LEU A 296 -23.81 -1.55 0.87
CA LEU A 296 -22.84 -0.50 1.22
C LEU A 296 -22.95 0.68 0.27
N VAL A 297 -23.03 0.41 -1.04
CA VAL A 297 -23.22 1.45 -2.07
C VAL A 297 -24.50 2.24 -1.84
N ALA A 298 -25.56 1.59 -1.35
CA ALA A 298 -26.81 2.26 -1.03
C ALA A 298 -26.70 3.28 0.12
N TRP A 299 -25.63 3.24 0.92
CA TRP A 299 -25.36 4.23 1.98
C TRP A 299 -24.44 5.35 1.53
N THR A 300 -23.58 5.11 0.54
CA THR A 300 -22.52 6.04 0.16
C THR A 300 -22.95 7.08 -0.87
N GLU A 301 -22.48 8.32 -0.75
CA GLU A 301 -22.70 9.36 -1.77
C GLU A 301 -21.89 9.13 -3.05
N THR A 302 -20.69 8.60 -2.91
CA THR A 302 -19.79 8.21 -4.01
C THR A 302 -19.48 6.73 -3.92
N PRO A 303 -19.30 6.02 -5.04
CA PRO A 303 -18.91 4.60 -5.02
C PRO A 303 -17.72 4.34 -4.10
N PRO A 304 -17.72 3.25 -3.31
CA PRO A 304 -16.58 2.90 -2.48
C PRO A 304 -15.30 2.79 -3.31
N VAL A 305 -14.23 3.42 -2.84
CA VAL A 305 -12.92 3.41 -3.54
C VAL A 305 -11.95 2.46 -2.87
N ALA A 306 -10.92 2.04 -3.61
CA ALA A 306 -9.87 1.21 -3.03
C ALA A 306 -9.08 1.99 -1.96
N THR A 307 -8.76 1.37 -0.82
CA THR A 307 -8.02 2.02 0.28
C THR A 307 -6.68 2.59 -0.20
N ALA A 308 -5.94 1.86 -1.05
CA ALA A 308 -4.70 2.35 -1.66
C ALA A 308 -4.90 3.61 -2.55
N THR A 309 -6.03 3.72 -3.25
CA THR A 309 -6.37 4.92 -4.05
C THR A 309 -6.59 6.13 -3.15
N SER A 310 -7.30 5.95 -2.02
CA SER A 310 -7.47 6.99 -1.02
C SER A 310 -6.12 7.42 -0.41
N LEU A 311 -5.28 6.47 0.01
CA LEU A 311 -3.95 6.75 0.55
C LEU A 311 -3.06 7.50 -0.48
N SER A 312 -3.10 7.09 -1.75
CA SER A 312 -2.38 7.77 -2.84
C SER A 312 -2.76 9.24 -2.96
N SER A 313 -4.06 9.55 -2.93
CA SER A 313 -4.55 10.93 -3.03
C SER A 313 -4.03 11.82 -1.91
N LEU A 314 -4.07 11.32 -0.66
CA LEU A 314 -3.58 12.05 0.49
C LEU A 314 -2.06 12.30 0.42
N VAL A 315 -1.27 11.27 0.12
CA VAL A 315 0.19 11.39 0.09
C VAL A 315 0.66 12.38 -0.98
N ARG A 316 0.03 12.34 -2.16
CA ARG A 316 0.31 13.33 -3.22
C ARG A 316 -0.11 14.73 -2.81
N PHE A 317 -1.26 14.88 -2.14
CA PHE A 317 -1.68 16.17 -1.59
C PHE A 317 -0.65 16.73 -0.61
N LEU A 318 -0.18 15.92 0.34
CA LEU A 318 0.80 16.37 1.34
C LEU A 318 2.13 16.78 0.71
N ALA A 319 2.63 15.99 -0.26
CA ALA A 319 3.89 16.30 -0.93
C ALA A 319 3.82 17.60 -1.73
N GLN A 320 2.71 17.83 -2.45
CA GLN A 320 2.51 19.04 -3.26
C GLN A 320 2.15 20.27 -2.43
N HIS A 321 1.34 20.11 -1.39
CA HIS A 321 0.85 21.23 -0.58
C HIS A 321 1.93 21.77 0.35
N TYR A 322 2.71 20.90 0.97
CA TYR A 322 3.77 21.28 1.92
C TYR A 322 5.17 21.33 1.29
N SER A 323 5.29 21.08 -0.02
CA SER A 323 6.59 21.06 -0.74
C SER A 323 7.62 20.20 -0.01
N MET A 324 7.28 18.93 0.21
CA MET A 324 8.14 17.98 0.93
C MET A 324 8.02 16.58 0.34
N ASN A 325 9.02 15.75 0.58
CA ASN A 325 8.98 14.34 0.19
C ASN A 325 8.29 13.52 1.28
N VAL A 326 7.23 12.80 0.89
CA VAL A 326 6.38 12.02 1.80
C VAL A 326 6.44 10.56 1.44
N THR A 327 6.76 9.71 2.41
CA THR A 327 6.60 8.26 2.33
C THR A 327 5.50 7.82 3.28
N ALA A 328 4.42 7.24 2.78
CA ALA A 328 3.45 6.54 3.61
C ALA A 328 3.63 5.03 3.51
N ILE A 329 3.54 4.34 4.64
CA ILE A 329 3.54 2.88 4.74
C ILE A 329 2.29 2.41 5.49
N ASP A 330 1.52 1.51 4.90
CA ASP A 330 0.36 0.86 5.50
C ASP A 330 0.61 -0.65 5.57
N VAL A 331 0.76 -1.18 6.79
CA VAL A 331 0.96 -2.61 7.02
C VAL A 331 -0.38 -3.28 7.35
N GLY A 332 -1.01 -3.84 6.32
CA GLY A 332 -2.29 -4.54 6.40
C GLY A 332 -2.17 -6.05 6.65
N GLY A 333 -3.32 -6.69 6.77
CA GLY A 333 -3.40 -8.14 6.99
C GLY A 333 -3.04 -8.97 5.76
N ALA A 334 -3.51 -8.54 4.59
CA ALA A 334 -3.29 -9.21 3.31
C ALA A 334 -2.20 -8.56 2.43
N THR A 335 -1.93 -7.27 2.64
CA THR A 335 -1.07 -6.44 1.80
C THR A 335 -0.29 -5.44 2.63
N THR A 336 0.85 -4.98 2.10
CA THR A 336 1.63 -3.87 2.63
C THR A 336 1.78 -2.85 1.52
N THR A 337 1.40 -1.61 1.78
CA THR A 337 1.31 -0.55 0.78
C THR A 337 2.34 0.54 1.10
N ALA A 338 3.16 0.92 0.14
CA ALA A 338 4.04 2.07 0.20
C ALA A 338 3.63 3.11 -0.84
N MET A 339 3.50 4.37 -0.43
CA MET A 339 3.24 5.49 -1.33
C MET A 339 4.35 6.51 -1.11
N ILE A 340 5.19 6.73 -2.12
CA ILE A 340 6.28 7.71 -2.07
C ILE A 340 5.93 8.84 -3.03
N ALA A 341 5.81 10.07 -2.54
CA ALA A 341 5.59 11.25 -3.36
C ALA A 341 6.67 12.29 -3.08
N GLY A 342 7.24 12.85 -4.15
CA GLY A 342 8.23 13.92 -4.08
C GLY A 342 7.61 15.30 -4.34
N GLU A 343 8.29 16.34 -3.87
CA GLU A 343 7.88 17.73 -4.08
C GLU A 343 7.89 18.14 -5.57
N GLN A 344 8.71 17.50 -6.40
CA GLN A 344 8.81 17.78 -7.85
C GLN A 344 7.79 16.99 -8.69
N GLY A 345 6.84 16.32 -8.02
CA GLY A 345 5.76 15.57 -8.65
C GLY A 345 6.08 14.09 -8.91
N GLU A 346 7.21 13.58 -8.39
CA GLU A 346 7.49 12.16 -8.41
C GLU A 346 6.44 11.38 -7.62
N PHE A 347 6.06 10.21 -8.12
CA PHE A 347 5.12 9.35 -7.43
C PHE A 347 5.43 7.88 -7.71
N ILE A 348 5.71 7.13 -6.65
CA ILE A 348 6.03 5.70 -6.69
C ILE A 348 5.03 4.98 -5.78
N PRO A 349 3.91 4.49 -6.34
CA PRO A 349 2.95 3.70 -5.60
C PRO A 349 3.31 2.22 -5.65
N VAL A 350 3.26 1.54 -4.51
CA VAL A 350 3.40 0.09 -4.40
C VAL A 350 2.35 -0.46 -3.46
N VAL A 351 1.55 -1.40 -3.94
CA VAL A 351 0.69 -2.27 -3.16
C VAL A 351 1.27 -3.68 -3.31
N ASN A 352 2.00 -4.14 -2.29
CA ASN A 352 2.60 -5.47 -2.31
C ASN A 352 1.54 -6.52 -1.94
N ALA A 353 0.75 -6.88 -2.95
CA ALA A 353 -0.29 -7.88 -2.86
C ALA A 353 0.27 -9.22 -2.33
N GLY A 354 -0.42 -9.80 -1.35
CA GLY A 354 -0.01 -11.06 -0.73
C GLY A 354 1.10 -10.92 0.31
N ILE A 355 1.65 -9.73 0.55
CA ILE A 355 2.63 -9.47 1.62
C ILE A 355 1.95 -8.66 2.73
N GLY A 356 1.39 -9.35 3.72
CA GLY A 356 0.76 -8.73 4.89
C GLY A 356 1.01 -9.56 6.15
N VAL A 357 0.66 -9.00 7.32
CA VAL A 357 0.97 -9.62 8.62
C VAL A 357 -0.22 -10.34 9.26
N GLY A 358 -1.34 -10.46 8.56
CA GLY A 358 -2.54 -11.18 9.01
C GLY A 358 -2.70 -12.49 8.24
N SER A 359 -3.74 -12.58 7.40
CA SER A 359 -4.04 -13.77 6.59
C SER A 359 -2.91 -14.19 5.64
N SER A 360 -2.04 -13.26 5.25
CA SER A 360 -0.95 -13.52 4.28
C SER A 360 0.44 -13.66 4.93
N ILE A 361 0.54 -13.76 6.25
CA ILE A 361 1.83 -13.75 6.97
C ILE A 361 2.80 -14.87 6.53
N SER A 362 2.29 -16.04 6.12
CA SER A 362 3.13 -17.13 5.63
C SER A 362 3.76 -16.88 4.26
N ALA A 363 3.19 -16.00 3.44
CA ALA A 363 3.75 -15.63 2.15
C ALA A 363 5.11 -14.94 2.31
N ILE A 364 5.32 -14.21 3.42
CA ILE A 364 6.61 -13.65 3.79
C ILE A 364 7.64 -14.79 3.95
N LEU A 365 7.31 -15.84 4.70
CA LEU A 365 8.21 -17.00 4.88
C LEU A 365 8.51 -17.71 3.55
N GLN A 366 7.51 -17.83 2.68
CA GLN A 366 7.71 -18.44 1.36
C GLN A 366 8.62 -17.60 0.47
N LYS A 367 8.52 -16.27 0.56
CA LYS A 367 9.31 -15.33 -0.25
C LYS A 367 10.76 -15.24 0.20
N VAL A 368 11.01 -15.17 1.50
CA VAL A 368 12.34 -14.82 2.05
C VAL A 368 12.98 -15.84 2.98
N GLY A 369 12.24 -16.89 3.36
CA GLY A 369 12.69 -17.86 4.36
C GLY A 369 12.59 -17.32 5.79
N TRP A 370 12.59 -18.25 6.76
CA TRP A 370 12.39 -17.93 8.17
C TRP A 370 13.57 -17.17 8.80
N GLN A 371 14.79 -17.37 8.28
CA GLN A 371 16.00 -16.73 8.79
C GLN A 371 15.93 -15.20 8.67
N ARG A 372 15.26 -14.70 7.61
CA ARG A 372 15.09 -13.26 7.39
C ARG A 372 14.15 -12.64 8.41
N VAL A 373 13.18 -13.39 8.95
CA VAL A 373 12.34 -12.97 10.08
C VAL A 373 13.12 -13.12 11.39
N ALA A 374 13.76 -14.27 11.61
CA ALA A 374 14.48 -14.58 12.86
C ALA A 374 15.63 -13.61 13.17
N ARG A 375 16.24 -12.99 12.15
CA ARG A 375 17.34 -12.03 12.34
C ARG A 375 16.96 -10.81 13.16
N TRP A 376 15.67 -10.47 13.26
CA TRP A 376 15.16 -9.33 14.01
C TRP A 376 14.85 -9.64 15.48
N LEU A 377 15.02 -10.89 15.91
CA LEU A 377 14.64 -11.31 17.25
C LEU A 377 15.84 -11.24 18.22
N PRO A 378 15.64 -10.71 19.44
CA PRO A 378 16.68 -10.65 20.47
C PRO A 378 16.86 -11.98 21.21
N PHE A 379 16.36 -13.07 20.65
CA PHE A 379 16.39 -14.41 21.23
C PHE A 379 16.48 -15.46 20.12
N THR A 380 16.89 -16.66 20.49
CA THR A 380 16.92 -17.80 19.58
C THR A 380 15.52 -18.38 19.38
N ILE A 381 15.22 -18.75 18.14
CA ILE A 381 13.95 -19.33 17.74
C ILE A 381 14.20 -20.41 16.67
N SER A 382 13.39 -21.46 16.68
CA SER A 382 13.45 -22.50 15.65
C SER A 382 12.59 -22.16 14.43
N GLU A 383 12.91 -22.75 13.29
CA GLU A 383 12.09 -22.68 12.08
C GLU A 383 10.65 -23.13 12.34
N GLU A 384 10.50 -24.22 13.09
CA GLU A 384 9.19 -24.80 13.42
C GLU A 384 8.35 -23.82 14.24
N GLU A 385 8.95 -23.17 15.23
CA GLU A 385 8.25 -22.20 16.08
C GLU A 385 7.77 -20.98 15.28
N ILE A 386 8.60 -20.42 14.37
CA ILE A 386 8.17 -19.33 13.49
C ILE A 386 7.03 -19.76 12.55
N ARG A 387 7.14 -20.95 11.97
CA ARG A 387 6.09 -21.50 11.09
C ARG A 387 4.79 -21.72 11.83
N GLN A 388 4.85 -22.28 13.03
CA GLN A 388 3.70 -22.50 13.88
C GLN A 388 3.04 -21.16 14.26
N PHE A 389 3.83 -20.16 14.63
CA PHE A 389 3.32 -18.81 14.89
C PHE A 389 2.58 -18.25 13.68
N ALA A 390 3.18 -18.31 12.49
CA ALA A 390 2.57 -17.82 11.25
C ALA A 390 1.25 -18.57 10.93
N LEU A 391 1.24 -19.90 11.01
CA LEU A 391 0.04 -20.70 10.73
C LEU A 391 -1.09 -20.42 11.72
N GLN A 392 -0.78 -20.31 13.01
CA GLN A 392 -1.77 -19.96 14.03
C GLN A 392 -2.34 -18.57 13.77
N HIS A 393 -1.47 -17.59 13.49
CA HIS A 393 -1.89 -16.22 13.28
C HIS A 393 -2.73 -16.05 11.99
N MET A 394 -2.45 -16.80 10.91
CA MET A 394 -3.28 -16.80 9.70
C MET A 394 -4.75 -17.15 9.98
N THR A 395 -5.00 -18.04 10.94
CA THR A 395 -6.35 -18.52 11.29
C THR A 395 -7.08 -17.60 12.27
N HIS A 396 -6.36 -16.70 12.94
CA HIS A 396 -6.87 -15.78 13.95
C HIS A 396 -6.18 -14.41 13.78
N ALA A 397 -6.30 -13.82 12.59
CA ALA A 397 -5.57 -12.59 12.22
C ALA A 397 -5.98 -11.37 13.06
N GLU A 398 -7.14 -11.43 13.70
CA GLU A 398 -7.66 -10.45 14.64
C GLU A 398 -7.05 -10.57 16.05
N SER A 399 -6.31 -11.65 16.33
CA SER A 399 -5.71 -11.86 17.65
C SER A 399 -4.56 -10.89 17.92
N VAL A 400 -4.52 -10.35 19.14
CA VAL A 400 -3.44 -9.48 19.61
C VAL A 400 -2.41 -10.34 20.37
N PRO A 401 -1.09 -10.09 20.21
CA PRO A 401 -0.08 -10.78 20.99
C PRO A 401 -0.30 -10.63 22.50
N THR A 402 -0.31 -11.76 23.22
CA THR A 402 -0.49 -11.77 24.69
C THR A 402 0.83 -11.88 25.45
N SER A 403 1.95 -12.05 24.75
CA SER A 403 3.29 -12.10 25.34
C SER A 403 4.26 -11.18 24.59
N ILE A 404 5.32 -10.74 25.27
CA ILE A 404 6.39 -9.93 24.64
C ILE A 404 7.07 -10.73 23.52
N ARG A 405 7.21 -12.05 23.69
CA ARG A 405 7.81 -12.93 22.67
C ARG A 405 6.99 -12.93 21.39
N ASP A 406 5.68 -13.15 21.50
CA ASP A 406 4.76 -13.14 20.36
C ASP A 406 4.71 -11.77 19.68
N LEU A 407 4.72 -10.71 20.49
CA LEU A 407 4.79 -9.33 19.99
C LEU A 407 6.07 -9.12 19.17
N GLN A 408 7.23 -9.56 19.66
CA GLN A 408 8.49 -9.43 18.94
C GLN A 408 8.52 -10.26 17.65
N ILE A 409 7.91 -11.46 17.62
CA ILE A 409 7.75 -12.25 16.41
C ILE A 409 6.87 -11.51 15.39
N MET A 410 5.71 -11.00 15.81
CA MET A 410 4.82 -10.22 14.94
C MET A 410 5.52 -8.96 14.39
N GLN A 411 6.27 -8.25 15.21
CA GLN A 411 7.04 -7.07 14.79
C GLN A 411 8.19 -7.42 13.84
N ALA A 412 8.77 -8.63 13.93
CA ALA A 412 9.75 -9.10 12.96
C ALA A 412 9.11 -9.36 11.58
N PHE A 413 7.89 -9.92 11.55
CA PHE A 413 7.11 -10.05 10.31
C PHE A 413 6.75 -8.69 9.71
N ALA A 414 6.33 -7.72 10.54
CA ALA A 414 6.02 -6.37 10.07
C ALA A 414 7.22 -5.68 9.42
N ARG A 415 8.42 -5.81 9.99
CA ARG A 415 9.67 -5.33 9.37
C ARG A 415 9.89 -5.95 8.00
N GLU A 416 9.79 -7.28 7.90
CA GLU A 416 10.01 -7.98 6.63
C GLU A 416 8.96 -7.64 5.57
N ALA A 417 7.70 -7.45 5.97
CA ALA A 417 6.64 -7.01 5.07
C ALA A 417 6.93 -5.61 4.48
N MET A 418 7.35 -4.66 5.32
CA MET A 418 7.77 -3.34 4.88
C MET A 418 9.03 -3.41 4.00
N ILE A 419 10.07 -4.15 4.39
CA ILE A 419 11.31 -4.30 3.61
C ILE A 419 11.01 -4.85 2.22
N LEU A 420 10.22 -5.92 2.13
CA LEU A 420 9.82 -6.51 0.84
C LEU A 420 9.09 -5.50 -0.05
N THR A 421 8.25 -4.65 0.54
CA THR A 421 7.51 -3.60 -0.18
C THR A 421 8.46 -2.51 -0.68
N MET A 422 9.44 -2.09 0.12
CA MET A 422 10.44 -1.11 -0.30
C MET A 422 11.41 -1.68 -1.35
N GLU A 423 11.74 -2.97 -1.27
CA GLU A 423 12.51 -3.66 -2.31
C GLU A 423 11.74 -3.70 -3.64
N GLU A 424 10.43 -3.89 -3.59
CA GLU A 424 9.59 -3.86 -4.78
C GLU A 424 9.50 -2.44 -5.37
N ALA A 425 9.31 -1.41 -4.54
CA ALA A 425 9.30 -0.01 -4.97
C ALA A 425 10.59 0.42 -5.67
N LYS A 426 11.74 -0.08 -5.21
CA LYS A 426 13.04 0.19 -5.82
C LYS A 426 13.27 -0.54 -7.15
N LYS A 427 12.53 -1.61 -7.44
CA LYS A 427 12.59 -2.28 -8.76
C LYS A 427 11.76 -1.52 -9.79
N THR A 428 10.63 -0.95 -9.37
CA THR A 428 9.69 -0.29 -10.27
C THR A 428 10.06 1.17 -10.56
N SER A 429 10.96 1.79 -9.78
CA SER A 429 11.43 3.17 -10.00
C SER A 429 12.96 3.31 -10.04
N GLY A 430 13.46 4.17 -10.94
CA GLY A 430 14.88 4.52 -11.03
C GLY A 430 15.30 5.77 -10.24
N LEU A 431 14.33 6.62 -9.86
CA LEU A 431 14.55 7.78 -8.99
C LEU A 431 13.92 7.49 -7.63
N TRP A 432 14.63 7.82 -6.55
CA TRP A 432 14.19 7.56 -5.18
C TRP A 432 14.39 8.82 -4.33
N PRO A 433 13.33 9.56 -4.00
CA PRO A 433 13.46 10.72 -3.12
C PRO A 433 13.78 10.27 -1.69
N ASP A 434 14.61 11.03 -0.99
CA ASP A 434 14.71 10.92 0.46
C ASP A 434 13.35 11.34 1.09
N SER A 435 13.11 11.00 2.36
CA SER A 435 11.82 11.25 3.00
C SER A 435 11.96 12.31 4.08
N ASP A 436 11.27 13.43 3.91
CA ASP A 436 11.15 14.47 4.92
C ASP A 436 10.10 14.08 5.97
N LEU A 437 9.02 13.42 5.52
CA LEU A 437 7.95 12.89 6.34
C LEU A 437 7.69 11.42 6.05
N ILE A 438 7.65 10.60 7.10
CA ILE A 438 7.15 9.23 7.04
C ILE A 438 5.85 9.12 7.81
N LEU A 439 4.80 8.71 7.12
CA LEU A 439 3.49 8.39 7.68
C LEU A 439 3.36 6.87 7.79
N ALA A 440 3.10 6.36 8.99
CA ALA A 440 3.00 4.93 9.22
C ALA A 440 1.61 4.55 9.76
N THR A 441 0.92 3.61 9.11
CA THR A 441 -0.42 3.15 9.49
C THR A 441 -0.56 1.63 9.35
N GLY A 442 -1.72 1.09 9.69
CA GLY A 442 -2.02 -0.34 9.62
C GLY A 442 -1.96 -1.05 10.97
N GLY A 443 -2.63 -2.20 11.07
CA GLY A 443 -2.98 -2.88 12.33
C GLY A 443 -1.86 -3.05 13.33
N VAL A 444 -0.73 -3.58 12.87
CA VAL A 444 0.43 -3.93 13.71
C VAL A 444 1.19 -2.71 14.25
N LEU A 445 1.24 -1.63 13.47
CA LEU A 445 1.82 -0.35 13.86
C LEU A 445 0.83 0.41 14.77
N ALA A 446 -0.43 0.37 14.34
CA ALA A 446 -1.67 0.76 14.97
C ALA A 446 -1.77 0.46 16.48
N HIS A 447 -1.35 -0.75 16.86
CA HIS A 447 -1.64 -1.33 18.17
C HIS A 447 -0.37 -1.66 18.99
N VAL A 448 0.79 -1.08 18.63
CA VAL A 448 1.99 -1.24 19.47
C VAL A 448 1.73 -0.78 20.91
N PRO A 449 2.22 -1.52 21.93
CA PRO A 449 2.15 -1.08 23.33
C PRO A 449 3.00 0.15 23.63
N LYS A 450 4.12 0.33 22.91
CA LYS A 450 5.03 1.46 23.06
C LYS A 450 5.30 2.12 21.71
N PHE A 451 5.25 3.45 21.64
CA PHE A 451 5.53 4.22 20.43
C PHE A 451 6.94 4.01 19.87
N SER A 452 7.91 3.75 20.74
CA SER A 452 9.28 3.39 20.36
C SER A 452 9.40 2.12 19.54
N GLN A 453 8.48 1.16 19.72
CA GLN A 453 8.46 -0.07 18.91
C GLN A 453 8.04 0.22 17.48
N ALA A 454 7.08 1.13 17.26
CA ALA A 454 6.72 1.59 15.93
C ALA A 454 7.89 2.34 15.27
N ALA A 455 8.50 3.29 15.98
CA ALA A 455 9.66 4.03 15.49
C ALA A 455 10.80 3.07 15.06
N MET A 456 11.12 2.07 15.88
CA MET A 456 12.13 1.06 15.57
C MET A 456 11.79 0.27 14.31
N MET A 457 10.55 -0.26 14.19
CA MET A 457 10.13 -1.02 13.01
C MET A 457 10.25 -0.19 11.72
N ILE A 458 9.84 1.08 11.78
CA ILE A 458 9.89 2.01 10.64
C ILE A 458 11.34 2.30 10.24
N LEU A 459 12.20 2.64 11.20
CA LEU A 459 13.62 2.94 10.97
C LEU A 459 14.38 1.73 10.42
N ASP A 460 14.10 0.53 10.94
CA ASP A 460 14.71 -0.73 10.51
C ASP A 460 14.34 -1.08 9.06
N ALA A 461 13.07 -0.89 8.71
CA ALA A 461 12.54 -1.35 7.43
C ALA A 461 12.72 -0.34 6.29
N LEU A 462 12.39 0.93 6.54
CA LEU A 462 12.43 1.97 5.51
C LEU A 462 13.83 2.55 5.33
N GLN A 463 14.67 2.48 6.37
CA GLN A 463 16.06 2.95 6.34
C GLN A 463 16.20 4.39 5.77
N PRO A 464 15.46 5.38 6.32
CA PRO A 464 15.58 6.77 5.88
C PRO A 464 16.99 7.32 6.13
N LYS A 465 17.28 8.48 5.54
CA LYS A 465 18.57 9.17 5.61
C LYS A 465 18.34 10.65 5.88
N GLY A 466 19.30 11.30 6.54
CA GLY A 466 19.23 12.72 6.82
C GLY A 466 18.25 13.03 7.95
N VAL A 467 17.52 14.15 7.83
CA VAL A 467 16.53 14.57 8.83
C VAL A 467 15.14 14.17 8.36
N THR A 468 14.43 13.35 9.14
CA THR A 468 13.11 12.82 8.78
C THR A 468 12.16 12.89 9.95
N SER A 469 10.93 13.35 9.74
CA SER A 469 9.86 13.30 10.73
C SER A 469 9.08 12.00 10.64
N LEU A 470 8.81 11.36 11.79
CA LEU A 470 7.98 10.17 11.87
C LEU A 470 6.62 10.47 12.49
N VAL A 471 5.55 10.08 11.81
CA VAL A 471 4.17 10.19 12.30
C VAL A 471 3.52 8.81 12.25
N LEU A 472 2.92 8.41 13.36
CA LEU A 472 2.18 7.15 13.47
C LEU A 472 0.68 7.44 13.45
N ASP A 473 -0.04 6.90 12.48
CA ASP A 473 -1.49 6.95 12.43
C ASP A 473 -2.11 5.95 13.42
N ARG A 474 -2.08 6.31 14.71
CA ARG A 474 -2.63 5.50 15.80
C ARG A 474 -4.14 5.27 15.62
N THR A 475 -4.82 6.24 15.02
CA THR A 475 -6.27 6.25 14.81
C THR A 475 -6.69 5.69 13.44
N MET A 476 -5.76 5.22 12.61
CA MET A 476 -6.01 4.64 11.28
C MET A 476 -6.88 5.52 10.37
N LEU A 477 -6.71 6.84 10.46
CA LEU A 477 -7.48 7.83 9.69
C LEU A 477 -6.86 8.09 8.31
N ILE A 478 -5.54 8.00 8.19
CA ILE A 478 -4.81 8.41 6.97
C ILE A 478 -5.37 7.70 5.72
N PRO A 479 -5.66 6.39 5.72
CA PRO A 479 -6.24 5.73 4.55
C PRO A 479 -7.67 6.18 4.20
N GLN A 480 -8.39 6.83 5.11
CA GLN A 480 -9.76 7.31 4.89
C GLN A 480 -9.79 8.71 4.28
N LEU A 481 -8.85 9.58 4.67
CA LEU A 481 -8.90 11.01 4.39
C LEU A 481 -8.79 11.36 2.89
N GLY A 482 -8.17 10.52 2.07
CA GLY A 482 -8.14 10.73 0.63
C GLY A 482 -9.52 10.60 -0.03
N ALA A 483 -10.34 9.65 0.42
CA ALA A 483 -11.73 9.51 -0.02
C ALA A 483 -12.59 10.65 0.51
N VAL A 484 -12.37 11.08 1.77
CA VAL A 484 -13.01 12.28 2.33
C VAL A 484 -12.69 13.51 1.50
N ALA A 485 -11.44 13.68 1.05
CA ALA A 485 -11.03 14.84 0.27
C ALA A 485 -11.77 14.99 -1.07
N ALA A 486 -12.30 13.91 -1.63
CA ALA A 486 -13.09 13.94 -2.87
C ALA A 486 -14.51 14.49 -2.67
N VAL A 487 -15.05 14.38 -1.45
CA VAL A 487 -16.45 14.75 -1.12
C VAL A 487 -16.50 16.00 -0.23
N ALA A 488 -15.65 16.05 0.80
CA ALA A 488 -15.54 17.12 1.78
C ALA A 488 -14.05 17.52 2.00
N PRO A 489 -13.45 18.29 1.07
CA PRO A 489 -12.03 18.68 1.14
C PRO A 489 -11.66 19.39 2.45
N LEU A 490 -12.53 20.28 2.95
CA LEU A 490 -12.26 21.04 4.18
C LEU A 490 -12.17 20.11 5.40
N THR A 491 -13.07 19.13 5.51
CA THR A 491 -13.02 18.11 6.55
C THR A 491 -11.71 17.31 6.47
N ALA A 492 -11.31 16.89 5.27
CA ALA A 492 -10.08 16.11 5.09
C ALA A 492 -8.84 16.87 5.56
N VAL A 493 -8.70 18.16 5.18
CA VAL A 493 -7.58 19.01 5.59
C VAL A 493 -7.58 19.22 7.11
N GLN A 494 -8.72 19.65 7.66
CA GLN A 494 -8.80 19.97 9.08
C GLN A 494 -8.57 18.73 9.95
N VAL A 495 -9.19 17.59 9.64
CA VAL A 495 -8.97 16.34 10.39
C VAL A 495 -7.53 15.83 10.21
N ASN A 496 -6.93 15.99 9.04
CA ASN A 496 -5.54 15.62 8.82
C ASN A 496 -4.62 16.36 9.80
N GLU A 497 -4.70 17.70 9.83
CA GLU A 497 -3.86 18.56 10.65
C GLU A 497 -4.14 18.38 12.15
N ASN A 498 -5.41 18.24 12.51
CA ASN A 498 -5.86 18.31 13.89
C ASN A 498 -5.94 16.96 14.61
N ASP A 499 -6.08 15.85 13.88
CA ASP A 499 -6.33 14.53 14.48
C ASP A 499 -5.40 13.44 13.90
N ALA A 500 -5.21 13.36 12.59
CA ALA A 500 -4.46 12.25 11.97
C ALA A 500 -2.95 12.35 12.21
N VAL A 501 -2.35 13.55 12.08
CA VAL A 501 -0.89 13.73 12.25
C VAL A 501 -0.47 14.09 13.68
N THR A 502 -1.41 14.07 14.64
CA THR A 502 -1.15 14.43 16.05
C THR A 502 -0.18 13.48 16.76
N HIS A 503 -0.12 12.23 16.33
CA HIS A 503 0.72 11.18 16.90
C HIS A 503 2.13 11.20 16.27
N ARG A 504 2.77 12.37 16.32
CA ARG A 504 4.16 12.54 15.90
C ARG A 504 5.06 11.74 16.85
N LEU A 505 5.78 10.76 16.32
CA LEU A 505 6.76 9.99 17.09
C LEU A 505 7.96 10.88 17.43
N GLY A 506 8.37 11.72 16.48
CA GLY A 506 9.42 12.72 16.64
C GLY A 506 10.23 12.91 15.36
N ALA A 507 11.13 13.90 15.39
CA ALA A 507 12.15 14.06 14.36
C ALA A 507 13.27 13.04 14.57
N CYS A 508 13.85 12.57 13.46
CA CYS A 508 14.97 11.65 13.42
C CYS A 508 16.14 12.29 12.69
N VAL A 509 17.34 12.22 13.25
CA VAL A 509 18.59 12.51 12.55
C VAL A 509 19.28 11.19 12.27
N ILE A 510 19.36 10.83 10.99
CA ILE A 510 19.93 9.56 10.52
C ILE A 510 21.19 9.84 9.70
N PRO A 511 22.38 9.94 10.34
CA PRO A 511 23.63 10.04 9.61
C PRO A 511 23.89 8.79 8.75
N PHE A 512 24.51 8.98 7.59
CA PHE A 512 24.89 7.92 6.65
C PHE A 512 26.28 8.21 6.03
N GLY A 513 26.85 7.26 5.30
CA GLY A 513 28.23 7.38 4.77
C GLY A 513 29.24 6.52 5.52
N ASP A 514 30.47 7.01 5.70
CA ASP A 514 31.59 6.26 6.32
C ASP A 514 31.47 6.25 7.85
N LEU A 515 30.48 5.50 8.37
CA LEU A 515 30.27 5.30 9.81
C LEU A 515 31.10 4.12 10.31
N LYS A 516 32.16 4.40 11.07
CA LYS A 516 33.04 3.39 11.68
C LYS A 516 32.58 3.06 13.10
N PRO A 517 32.15 1.83 13.39
CA PRO A 517 31.60 1.48 14.70
C PRO A 517 32.51 1.89 15.86
N GLY A 518 31.95 2.58 16.85
CA GLY A 518 32.67 3.06 18.03
C GLY A 518 33.39 4.41 17.86
N GLU A 519 33.43 4.99 16.66
CA GLU A 519 33.86 6.37 16.43
C GLU A 519 32.67 7.35 16.54
N LEU A 520 32.97 8.65 16.68
CA LEU A 520 31.93 9.69 16.65
C LEU A 520 31.24 9.69 15.29
N ALA A 521 29.91 9.62 15.27
CA ALA A 521 29.12 9.77 14.05
C ALA A 521 28.71 11.22 13.82
N VAL A 522 28.09 11.81 14.84
CA VAL A 522 27.56 13.18 14.80
C VAL A 522 27.52 13.74 16.22
N ARG A 523 27.89 15.02 16.35
CA ARG A 523 27.56 15.83 17.51
C ARG A 523 26.32 16.66 17.20
N VAL A 524 25.35 16.64 18.10
CA VAL A 524 24.06 17.32 17.95
C VAL A 524 23.94 18.39 19.02
N GLY A 525 23.97 19.65 18.60
CA GLY A 525 23.64 20.79 19.43
C GLY A 525 22.14 21.08 19.35
N VAL A 526 21.46 21.07 20.50
CA VAL A 526 20.03 21.29 20.64
C VAL A 526 19.79 22.57 21.43
N GLU A 527 19.16 23.55 20.81
CA GLU A 527 18.72 24.79 21.43
C GLU A 527 17.20 24.78 21.55
N TYR A 528 16.69 24.54 22.76
CA TYR A 528 15.26 24.50 23.03
C TYR A 528 14.69 25.92 23.01
N SER A 529 13.43 26.10 22.60
CA SER A 529 12.79 27.43 22.55
C SER A 529 12.68 28.12 23.92
N ASN A 530 12.85 27.38 25.03
CA ASN A 530 12.95 27.92 26.39
C ASN A 530 14.36 28.43 26.77
N GLY A 531 15.31 28.39 25.84
CA GLY A 531 16.70 28.82 26.02
C GLY A 531 17.63 27.76 26.64
N ARG A 532 17.14 26.57 27.00
CA ARG A 532 18.00 25.45 27.38
C ARG A 532 18.86 25.05 26.18
N GLN A 533 20.11 24.68 26.42
CA GLN A 533 20.99 24.13 25.40
C GLN A 533 21.59 22.81 25.85
N LEU A 534 21.81 21.90 24.90
CA LEU A 534 22.38 20.58 25.14
C LEU A 534 23.24 20.17 23.94
N ASP A 535 24.45 19.71 24.18
CA ASP A 535 25.29 19.05 23.17
C ASP A 535 25.37 17.54 23.46
N VAL A 536 25.11 16.72 22.45
CA VAL A 536 25.14 15.26 22.56
C VAL A 536 26.06 14.67 21.50
N ASP A 537 27.02 13.86 21.92
CA ASP A 537 27.89 13.08 21.05
C ASP A 537 27.28 11.69 20.82
N VAL A 538 26.99 11.36 19.56
CA VAL A 538 26.41 10.05 19.19
C VAL A 538 27.43 9.24 18.41
N MET A 539 27.67 8.01 18.86
CA MET A 539 28.68 7.12 18.28
C MET A 539 28.10 6.29 17.14
N ALA A 540 28.91 6.01 16.12
CA ALA A 540 28.54 5.12 15.03
C ALA A 540 28.21 3.70 15.56
N GLY A 541 27.11 3.14 15.08
CA GLY A 541 26.53 1.88 15.54
C GLY A 541 25.54 1.99 16.71
N SER A 542 25.31 3.19 17.25
CA SER A 542 24.41 3.44 18.38
C SER A 542 23.11 4.15 17.99
N MET A 543 22.18 4.22 18.93
CA MET A 543 20.99 5.06 18.86
C MET A 543 20.90 5.85 20.17
N GLU A 544 20.45 7.08 20.08
CA GLU A 544 20.21 7.94 21.24
C GLU A 544 18.88 8.66 21.10
N VAL A 545 18.19 8.89 22.21
CA VAL A 545 16.95 9.70 22.26
C VAL A 545 17.21 10.93 23.10
N ILE A 546 17.16 12.08 22.47
CA ILE A 546 17.27 13.37 23.14
C ILE A 546 15.84 13.80 23.53
N PRO A 547 15.59 14.15 24.82
CA PRO A 547 14.27 14.55 25.27
C PRO A 547 13.76 15.80 24.53
N LEU A 548 12.75 15.64 23.70
CA LEU A 548 12.03 16.72 23.04
C LEU A 548 10.55 16.31 22.95
N GLY A 549 9.79 16.70 23.98
CA GLY A 549 8.43 16.23 24.19
C GLY A 549 7.40 16.86 23.26
N MET A 550 6.15 16.40 23.34
CA MET A 550 5.03 17.01 22.61
C MET A 550 4.90 18.49 22.99
N ASN A 551 4.71 19.35 21.97
CA ASN A 551 4.65 20.82 22.08
C ASN A 551 5.96 21.49 22.52
N GLU A 552 7.08 20.76 22.59
CA GLU A 552 8.40 21.36 22.66
C GLU A 552 8.99 21.52 21.25
N GLN A 553 9.70 22.63 21.05
CA GLN A 553 10.40 22.93 19.81
C GLN A 553 11.89 23.17 20.12
N ALA A 554 12.74 22.86 19.15
CA ALA A 554 14.17 23.10 19.26
C ALA A 554 14.82 23.36 17.90
N LEU A 555 15.85 24.20 17.91
CA LEU A 555 16.74 24.40 16.78
C LEU A 555 17.93 23.45 16.87
N LEU A 556 18.23 22.76 15.77
CA LEU A 556 19.34 21.80 15.71
C LEU A 556 20.54 22.36 14.96
N THR A 557 21.72 22.10 15.52
CA THR A 557 23.01 22.23 14.82
C THR A 557 23.70 20.87 14.81
N LEU A 558 23.98 20.35 13.62
CA LEU A 558 24.59 19.05 13.39
C LEU A 558 26.04 19.20 12.96
N TYR A 559 26.92 18.48 13.64
CA TYR A 559 28.35 18.39 13.34
C TYR A 559 28.68 16.94 13.00
N PRO A 560 28.46 16.50 11.75
CA PRO A 560 28.82 15.14 11.34
C PRO A 560 30.34 14.95 11.32
N ALA A 561 30.79 13.72 11.56
CA ALA A 561 32.19 13.36 11.42
C ALA A 561 32.64 13.39 9.94
N PRO A 562 33.96 13.45 9.65
CA PRO A 562 34.46 13.41 8.28
C PRO A 562 33.97 12.16 7.53
N GLY A 563 33.37 12.35 6.35
CA GLY A 563 32.81 11.25 5.55
C GLY A 563 31.39 10.81 5.94
N VAL A 564 30.81 11.39 6.99
CA VAL A 564 29.43 11.18 7.42
C VAL A 564 28.55 12.32 6.88
N ASP A 565 27.39 11.98 6.35
CA ASP A 565 26.41 12.90 5.76
C ASP A 565 25.11 12.88 6.56
N VAL A 566 24.45 14.04 6.66
CA VAL A 566 23.15 14.26 7.30
C VAL A 566 22.12 14.89 6.34
N GLY A 567 22.40 14.87 5.02
CA GLY A 567 21.55 15.39 3.95
C GLY A 567 22.09 16.62 3.23
N LEU A 568 23.26 17.14 3.63
CA LEU A 568 23.87 18.35 3.03
C LEU A 568 25.23 18.08 2.37
N GLY A 569 25.73 16.85 2.44
CA GLY A 569 27.05 16.45 1.96
C GLY A 569 27.95 15.92 3.08
N PRO A 570 28.97 15.10 2.76
CA PRO A 570 29.83 14.48 3.77
C PRO A 570 30.66 15.50 4.56
N GLY A 571 30.54 15.47 5.89
CA GLY A 571 31.24 16.35 6.83
C GLY A 571 30.70 17.78 6.88
N GLU A 572 29.68 18.11 6.09
CA GLU A 572 29.11 19.44 6.03
C GLU A 572 28.27 19.71 7.28
N ARG A 573 28.52 20.85 7.93
CA ARG A 573 27.77 21.26 9.11
C ARG A 573 26.39 21.72 8.69
N ALA A 574 25.37 21.21 9.37
CA ALA A 574 23.99 21.61 9.14
C ALA A 574 23.48 22.42 10.32
N ARG A 575 22.82 23.55 10.04
CA ARG A 575 21.91 24.17 11.01
C ARG A 575 20.53 24.14 10.38
N VAL A 576 19.56 23.55 11.05
CA VAL A 576 18.19 23.51 10.52
C VAL A 576 17.68 24.94 10.48
N ALA A 577 17.02 25.31 9.37
CA ALA A 577 16.55 26.68 9.16
C ALA A 577 15.34 27.01 10.06
N GLU A 578 14.57 26.00 10.41
CA GLU A 578 13.36 26.08 11.22
C GLU A 578 13.49 25.22 12.49
N GLU A 579 12.69 25.53 13.50
CA GLU A 579 12.61 24.69 14.69
C GLU A 579 11.94 23.35 14.34
N ILE A 580 12.47 22.27 14.90
CA ILE A 580 11.84 20.95 14.80
C ILE A 580 10.88 20.75 15.98
N ASP A 581 9.74 20.13 15.71
CA ASP A 581 8.82 19.74 16.79
C ASP A 581 9.26 18.44 17.45
N GLY A 582 9.06 18.37 18.76
CA GLY A 582 9.14 17.15 19.53
C GLY A 582 8.03 16.15 19.23
N GLY A 583 8.07 15.02 19.94
CA GLY A 583 7.13 13.92 19.70
C GLY A 583 7.01 12.96 20.88
N LEU A 584 6.21 11.92 20.67
CA LEU A 584 5.91 10.87 21.66
C LEU A 584 7.14 10.06 22.10
N VAL A 585 8.16 9.98 21.25
CA VAL A 585 9.42 9.30 21.56
C VAL A 585 10.50 10.33 21.92
N GLY A 586 10.55 11.45 21.19
CA GLY A 586 11.57 12.49 21.33
C GLY A 586 12.37 12.69 20.03
N LEU A 587 13.49 13.39 20.11
CA LEU A 587 14.43 13.52 19.01
C LEU A 587 15.31 12.27 18.94
N ILE A 588 15.16 11.47 17.88
CA ILE A 588 15.89 10.20 17.71
C ILE A 588 17.15 10.45 16.88
N ILE A 589 18.30 10.03 17.37
CA ILE A 589 19.54 10.01 16.58
C ILE A 589 19.86 8.54 16.26
N ASP A 590 19.70 8.14 14.99
CA ASP A 590 19.95 6.77 14.53
C ASP A 590 21.29 6.69 13.79
N ALA A 591 22.37 6.43 14.54
CA ALA A 591 23.72 6.32 14.00
C ALA A 591 24.12 4.89 13.63
N ARG A 592 23.15 3.97 13.45
CA ARG A 592 23.42 2.56 13.11
C ARG A 592 23.91 2.36 11.68
N GLY A 593 23.78 3.39 10.84
CA GLY A 593 24.22 3.40 9.45
C GLY A 593 23.15 2.99 8.45
N ARG A 594 23.40 3.37 7.19
CA ARG A 594 22.55 3.11 6.03
C ARG A 594 23.44 2.69 4.85
N PRO A 595 23.39 1.43 4.37
CA PRO A 595 22.48 0.37 4.80
C PRO A 595 22.78 -0.13 6.22
N LEU A 596 21.72 -0.54 6.94
CA LEU A 596 21.83 -1.18 8.25
C LEU A 596 22.41 -2.59 8.09
N VAL A 597 23.55 -2.84 8.74
CA VAL A 597 24.22 -4.14 8.72
C VAL A 597 24.07 -4.79 10.10
N LEU A 598 23.34 -5.91 10.16
CA LEU A 598 23.21 -6.71 11.37
C LEU A 598 24.42 -7.63 11.55
N PRO A 599 24.92 -7.84 12.78
CA PRO A 599 25.96 -8.82 13.04
C PRO A 599 25.58 -10.23 12.55
N THR A 600 26.54 -10.95 11.97
CA THR A 600 26.34 -12.33 11.50
C THR A 600 26.32 -13.33 12.65
N ASN A 601 27.09 -13.07 13.71
CA ASN A 601 27.04 -13.85 14.94
C ASN A 601 25.70 -13.62 15.65
N GLU A 602 24.99 -14.70 15.97
CA GLU A 602 23.65 -14.64 16.55
C GLU A 602 23.62 -13.96 17.92
N LEU A 603 24.53 -14.31 18.83
CA LEU A 603 24.56 -13.74 20.18
C LEU A 603 24.91 -12.25 20.15
N GLU A 604 25.85 -11.85 19.30
CA GLU A 604 26.20 -10.45 19.10
C GLU A 604 25.00 -9.67 18.54
N ARG A 605 24.32 -10.22 17.53
CA ARG A 605 23.12 -9.62 16.94
C ARG A 605 22.02 -9.43 17.98
N GLN A 606 21.73 -10.45 18.77
CA GLN A 606 20.69 -10.39 19.82
C GLN A 606 21.03 -9.34 20.88
N ALA A 607 22.30 -9.25 21.29
CA ALA A 607 22.77 -8.23 22.22
C ALA A 607 22.60 -6.81 21.65
N ARG A 608 22.96 -6.61 20.37
CA ARG A 608 22.79 -5.32 19.67
C ARG A 608 21.32 -4.91 19.53
N LEU A 609 20.45 -5.84 19.14
CA LEU A 609 19.01 -5.58 19.05
C LEU A 609 18.44 -5.17 20.41
N THR A 610 18.84 -5.87 21.48
CA THR A 610 18.45 -5.53 22.85
C THR A 610 18.92 -4.14 23.25
N GLN A 611 20.18 -3.81 22.97
CA GLN A 611 20.76 -2.50 23.22
C GLN A 611 19.99 -1.38 22.51
N TRP A 612 19.69 -1.54 21.21
CA TRP A 612 18.95 -0.54 20.44
C TRP A 612 17.51 -0.39 20.91
N MET A 613 16.83 -1.48 21.27
CA MET A 613 15.49 -1.40 21.85
C MET A 613 15.51 -0.58 23.14
N GLN A 614 16.46 -0.86 24.06
CA GLN A 614 16.59 -0.13 25.32
C GLN A 614 16.88 1.35 25.12
N ALA A 615 17.71 1.72 24.14
CA ALA A 615 18.04 3.11 23.83
C ALA A 615 16.81 3.95 23.44
N LEU A 616 15.81 3.33 22.81
CA LEU A 616 14.54 3.95 22.44
C LEU A 616 13.46 3.86 23.54
N GLY A 617 13.79 3.39 24.75
CA GLY A 617 12.83 3.17 25.85
C GLY A 617 12.01 1.87 25.72
N GLY A 618 12.52 0.92 24.93
CA GLY A 618 11.97 -0.42 24.68
C GLY A 618 11.96 -1.33 25.89
#